data_AF-A0A3D6DMQ5-F1
#
_entry.id   AF-A0A3D6DMQ5-F1
#
_cell.length_a   1.000
_cell.length_b   1.000
_cell.length_c   1.000
_cell.angle_alpha   90.00
_cell.angle_beta   90.00
_cell.angle_gamma   90.00
#
_symmetry.space_group_name_H-M   'P 1'
#
loop_
_entity.id
_entity.type
_entity.pdbx_description
1 polymer ?
#
loop_
_entity_poly.entity_id
_entity_poly.type
_entity_poly.pdbx_seq_one_letter_code
_entity_poly.pdbx_strand_id
1 'polypeptide(L)' 'TVAEKHFKKAIQLGLSMTHDLAMAKLSLAGILMQKRRKREASVLLNEAKKLDKHGMLTDQVKMMQQQMKRI' A
#
# COMPACT_ATOMS: atom_id res chain seq x y z
N THR A 1 -14.03 -6.65 18.71
CA THR A 1 -13.75 -7.84 17.87
C THR A 1 -12.28 -8.23 17.97
N VAL A 2 -11.87 -9.44 17.58
CA VAL A 2 -10.45 -9.88 17.66
C VAL A 2 -9.54 -8.95 16.84
N ALA A 3 -10.03 -8.44 15.70
CA ALA A 3 -9.38 -7.44 14.88
C ALA A 3 -9.06 -6.13 15.64
N GLU A 4 -9.98 -5.58 16.42
CA GLU A 4 -9.72 -4.38 17.26
C GLU A 4 -8.60 -4.60 18.28
N LYS A 5 -8.49 -5.80 18.86
CA LYS A 5 -7.42 -6.14 19.80
C LYS A 5 -6.06 -6.18 19.10
N HIS A 6 -6.00 -6.67 17.86
CA HIS A 6 -4.76 -6.68 17.07
C HIS A 6 -4.39 -5.29 16.57
N PHE A 7 -5.36 -4.49 16.11
CA PHE A 7 -5.11 -3.10 15.71
C PHE A 7 -4.65 -2.23 16.88
N LYS A 8 -5.28 -2.34 18.06
CA LYS A 8 -4.81 -1.64 19.27
C LYS A 8 -3.40 -2.06 19.69
N LYS A 9 -3.04 -3.34 19.55
CA LYS A 9 -1.70 -3.83 19.91
C LYS A 9 -0.63 -3.39 18.91
N ALA A 10 -0.97 -3.29 17.62
CA ALA A 10 -0.08 -2.74 16.58
C ALA A 10 0.18 -1.22 16.76
N ILE A 11 -0.85 -0.47 17.15
CA ILE A 11 -0.76 0.97 17.48
C ILE A 11 0.15 1.18 18.71
N GLN A 12 0.00 0.34 19.73
CA GLN A 12 0.75 0.46 21.00
C GLN A 12 2.24 0.06 20.87
N LEU A 13 2.61 -0.74 19.86
CA LEU A 13 3.97 -1.19 19.59
C LEU A 13 4.81 -0.20 18.75
N GLY A 14 4.26 0.97 18.35
CA GLY A 14 4.99 2.00 17.60
C GLY A 14 5.15 1.73 16.08
N LEU A 15 4.37 0.81 15.52
CA LEU A 15 4.51 0.32 14.13
C LEU A 15 3.78 1.15 13.06
N SER A 16 2.92 2.10 13.44
CA SER A 16 1.87 2.61 12.54
C SER A 16 2.33 3.65 11.51
N MET A 17 3.48 4.30 11.68
CA MET A 17 3.91 5.36 10.76
C MET A 17 4.24 4.87 9.34
N THR A 18 4.89 3.71 9.21
CA THR A 18 5.29 3.18 7.88
C THR A 18 4.11 2.57 7.12
N HIS A 19 3.14 2.02 7.84
CA HIS A 19 1.95 1.41 7.24
C HIS A 19 1.00 2.46 6.67
N ASP A 20 0.72 3.51 7.43
CA ASP A 20 -0.14 4.61 6.98
C ASP A 20 0.50 5.32 5.76
N LEU A 21 1.82 5.48 5.77
CA LEU A 21 2.57 6.01 4.62
C LEU A 21 2.52 5.08 3.41
N ALA A 22 2.62 3.75 3.60
CA ALA A 22 2.48 2.78 2.53
C ALA A 22 1.08 2.83 1.90
N MET A 23 0.03 2.96 2.72
CA MET A 23 -1.35 3.08 2.28
C MET A 23 -1.59 4.38 1.47
N ALA A 24 -1.04 5.50 1.94
CA ALA A 24 -1.11 6.77 1.21
C ALA A 24 -0.44 6.69 -0.18
N LYS A 25 0.75 6.07 -0.27
CA LYS A 25 1.47 5.88 -1.54
C LYS A 25 0.75 4.92 -2.48
N LEU A 26 0.14 3.85 -1.96
CA LEU A 26 -0.68 2.92 -2.73
C LEU A 26 -1.88 3.62 -3.38
N SER A 27 -2.62 4.40 -2.59
CA SER A 27 -3.77 5.17 -3.08
C SER A 27 -3.34 6.19 -4.14
N LEU A 28 -2.22 6.89 -3.92
CA LEU A 28 -1.67 7.82 -4.89
C LEU A 28 -1.27 7.12 -6.21
N ALA A 29 -0.64 5.94 -6.13
CA ALA A 29 -0.34 5.15 -7.30
C ALA A 29 -1.60 4.73 -8.06
N GLY A 30 -2.69 4.40 -7.36
CA GLY A 30 -3.99 4.07 -7.98
C GLY A 30 -4.57 5.22 -8.80
N ILE A 31 -4.52 6.43 -8.24
CA ILE A 31 -4.96 7.65 -8.91
C ILE A 31 -4.09 7.95 -10.15
N LEU A 32 -2.78 7.72 -10.06
CA LEU A 32 -1.86 7.92 -11.19
C LEU A 32 -2.07 6.90 -12.33
N MET A 33 -2.47 5.66 -12.01
CA MET A 33 -2.87 4.68 -13.04
C MET A 33 -4.05 5.19 -13.86
N GLN A 34 -5.07 5.74 -13.19
CA GLN A 34 -6.25 6.28 -13.86
C GLN A 34 -5.90 7.46 -14.78
N LYS A 35 -4.87 8.24 -14.42
CA LYS A 35 -4.34 9.34 -15.25
C LYS A 35 -3.36 8.89 -16.35
N ARG A 36 -3.27 7.59 -16.66
CA ARG A 36 -2.32 6.98 -17.61
C ARG A 36 -0.83 7.23 -17.29
N ARG A 37 -0.47 7.60 -16.05
CA ARG A 37 0.92 7.85 -15.61
C ARG A 37 1.58 6.59 -15.07
N LYS A 38 1.73 5.56 -15.93
CA LYS A 38 2.23 4.23 -15.54
C LYS A 38 3.64 4.24 -14.92
N ARG A 39 4.54 5.12 -15.38
CA ARG A 39 5.92 5.23 -14.86
C ARG A 39 5.93 5.65 -13.39
N GLU A 40 5.30 6.77 -13.04
CA GLU A 40 5.28 7.29 -11.68
C GLU A 40 4.52 6.38 -10.72
N ALA A 41 3.42 5.81 -11.20
CA ALA A 41 2.63 4.88 -10.42
C ALA A 41 3.41 3.58 -10.08
N SER A 42 4.30 3.13 -10.98
CA SER A 42 5.21 1.99 -10.71
C SER A 42 6.23 2.32 -9.62
N VAL A 43 6.75 3.54 -9.60
CA VAL A 43 7.71 4.00 -8.58
C VAL A 43 7.04 4.03 -7.22
N LEU A 44 5.84 4.64 -7.13
CA LEU A 44 5.08 4.74 -5.89
C LEU A 44 4.61 3.38 -5.35
N LEU A 45 4.23 2.44 -6.24
CA LEU A 45 3.95 1.06 -5.84
C LEU A 45 5.17 0.36 -5.24
N ASN A 46 6.34 0.54 -5.83
CA ASN A 46 7.58 -0.04 -5.30
C ASN A 46 7.98 0.58 -3.95
N GLU A 47 7.77 1.87 -3.76
CA GLU A 47 7.99 2.54 -2.48
C GLU A 47 6.98 2.09 -1.41
N ALA A 48 5.71 1.98 -1.76
CA ALA A 48 4.68 1.45 -0.86
C ALA A 48 5.00 0.01 -0.44
N LYS A 49 5.45 -0.83 -1.39
CA LYS A 49 5.89 -2.20 -1.12
C LYS A 49 7.09 -2.27 -0.17
N LYS A 50 8.05 -1.34 -0.28
CA LYS A 50 9.21 -1.27 0.64
C LYS A 50 8.82 -0.82 2.05
N LEU A 51 7.80 0.02 2.17
CA LEU A 51 7.27 0.50 3.44
C LEU A 51 6.35 -0.53 4.12
N ASP A 52 5.69 -1.39 3.33
CA ASP A 52 4.91 -2.53 3.82
C ASP A 52 5.82 -3.68 4.28
N LYS A 53 6.46 -3.52 5.45
CA LYS A 53 7.34 -4.54 6.06
C LYS A 53 6.59 -5.76 6.62
N HIS A 54 5.28 -5.67 6.77
CA HIS A 54 4.45 -6.71 7.40
C HIS A 54 3.62 -7.51 6.40
N GLY A 55 3.75 -7.22 5.09
CA GLY A 55 3.07 -7.95 4.04
C GLY A 55 1.54 -7.75 4.01
N MET A 56 1.01 -6.81 4.77
CA MET A 56 -0.44 -6.61 4.91
C MET A 56 -1.07 -5.92 3.69
N LEU A 57 -0.27 -5.18 2.91
CA LEU A 57 -0.71 -4.48 1.70
C LEU A 57 -0.22 -5.18 0.42
N THR A 58 0.49 -6.30 0.56
CA THR A 58 1.11 -7.02 -0.55
C THR A 58 0.09 -7.53 -1.57
N ASP A 59 -1.09 -7.96 -1.11
CA ASP A 59 -2.18 -8.38 -2.00
C ASP A 59 -2.80 -7.19 -2.75
N GLN A 60 -2.95 -6.05 -2.09
CA GLN A 60 -3.40 -4.80 -2.72
C GLN A 60 -2.42 -4.33 -3.80
N VAL A 61 -1.11 -4.37 -3.52
CA VAL A 61 -0.03 -4.06 -4.47
C VAL A 61 -0.10 -4.99 -5.68
N LYS A 62 -0.27 -6.30 -5.47
CA LYS A 62 -0.41 -7.29 -6.56
C LYS A 62 -1.64 -7.01 -7.41
N MET A 63 -2.79 -6.76 -6.81
CA MET A 63 -4.00 -6.43 -7.56
C MET A 63 -3.83 -5.16 -8.40
N MET A 64 -3.21 -4.13 -7.83
CA MET A 64 -2.89 -2.91 -8.58
C MET A 64 -1.93 -3.18 -9.73
N GLN A 65 -0.84 -3.92 -9.52
CA GLN A 65 0.09 -4.31 -10.59
C GLN A 65 -0.59 -5.12 -11.70
N GLN A 66 -1.55 -5.97 -11.35
CA GLN A 66 -2.32 -6.71 -12.35
C GLN A 66 -3.25 -5.79 -13.15
N GLN A 67 -3.87 -4.81 -12.49
CA GLN A 67 -4.63 -3.77 -13.18
C GLN A 67 -3.74 -2.93 -14.11
N MET A 68 -2.49 -2.64 -13.72
CA MET A 68 -1.55 -1.94 -14.61
C MET A 68 -1.28 -2.65 -15.92
N LYS A 69 -1.26 -3.99 -15.90
CA LYS A 69 -1.00 -4.82 -17.08
C LYS A 69 -2.21 -4.93 -18.01
N ARG A 70 -3.41 -4.65 -17.50
CA ARG A 70 -4.66 -4.68 -18.27
C ARG A 70 -4.96 -3.34 -18.98
N ILE A 71 -4.44 -2.24 -18.46
CA ILE A 71 -4.45 -0.90 -19.07
C ILE A 71 -3.22 -0.80 -19.99
#